data_AF-A0A1B1I3J1-F1
#
_entry.id   AF-A0A1B1I3J1-F1
#
_cell.length_a   1.000
_cell.length_b   1.000
_cell.length_c   1.000
_cell.angle_alpha   90.00
_cell.angle_beta   90.00
_cell.angle_gamma   90.00
#
_symmetry.space_group_name_H-M   'P 1'
#
loop_
_entity.id
_entity.type
_entity.pdbx_description
1 polymer ?
#
loop_
_entity_poly.entity_id
_entity_poly.type
_entity_poly.pdbx_seq_one_letter_code
_entity_poly.pdbx_strand_id
1 'polypeptide(L)'
;METPKLHIAGREIVPHPPKMKVWREFLAFFDADKEGLSLEDFLDEHVSLIVLGFGREEVTKESVEEYVDVADIVPLTRALFRWIQALTFSKLVNLPNGDTEKEA
;
A
#
# COMPACT_ATOMS: atom_id res chain seq x y z
N MET A 1 -5.05 -11.53 -3.44
CA MET A 1 -4.23 -10.92 -2.36
C MET A 1 -5.18 -10.21 -1.44
N GLU A 2 -5.02 -10.38 -0.13
CA GLU A 2 -5.90 -9.76 0.86
C GLU A 2 -5.65 -8.26 0.96
N THR A 3 -6.69 -7.50 1.24
CA THR A 3 -6.60 -6.06 1.49
C THR A 3 -5.89 -5.84 2.83
N PRO A 4 -4.82 -5.04 2.89
CA PRO A 4 -4.15 -4.71 4.14
C PRO A 4 -5.10 -4.07 5.14
N LYS A 5 -4.86 -4.34 6.42
CA LYS A 5 -5.68 -3.86 7.53
C LYS A 5 -4.77 -3.20 8.56
N LEU A 6 -5.29 -2.18 9.22
CA LEU A 6 -4.62 -1.45 10.28
C LEU A 6 -5.57 -1.30 11.46
N HIS A 7 -5.06 -1.38 12.69
CA HIS A 7 -5.86 -1.14 13.89
C HIS A 7 -5.43 0.19 14.53
N ILE A 8 -6.37 1.12 14.69
CA ILE A 8 -6.15 2.41 15.36
C ILE A 8 -7.21 2.55 16.44
N ALA A 9 -6.80 2.84 17.68
CA ALA A 9 -7.71 3.01 18.83
C ALA A 9 -8.76 1.88 18.95
N GLY A 10 -8.35 0.63 18.70
CA GLY A 10 -9.21 -0.55 18.75
C GLY A 10 -10.18 -0.73 17.57
N ARG A 11 -10.09 0.11 16.54
CA ARG A 11 -10.90 0.01 15.31
C ARG A 11 -10.08 -0.53 14.16
N GLU A 12 -10.63 -1.50 13.43
CA GLU A 12 -10.05 -1.98 12.17
C GLU A 12 -10.35 -0.98 11.04
N ILE A 13 -9.30 -0.55 10.35
CA ILE A 13 -9.33 0.37 9.22
C ILE A 13 -8.85 -0.37 7.98
N VAL A 14 -9.57 -0.13 6.88
CA VAL A 14 -9.19 -0.61 5.54
C VAL A 14 -8.88 0.57 4.61
N PRO A 15 -7.84 0.45 3.76
CA PRO A 15 -7.40 1.53 2.87
C PRO A 15 -8.47 1.89 1.85
N HIS A 16 -8.49 3.15 1.41
CA HIS A 16 -9.22 3.55 0.20
C HIS A 16 -8.55 2.98 -1.05
N PRO A 17 -9.30 2.76 -2.15
CA PRO A 17 -8.70 2.35 -3.41
C PRO A 17 -7.63 3.36 -3.87
N PRO A 18 -6.36 2.94 -4.02
CA PRO A 18 -5.25 3.83 -4.30
C PRO A 18 -5.39 4.46 -5.68
N LYS A 19 -4.83 5.66 -5.83
CA LYS A 19 -4.74 6.38 -7.10
C LYS A 19 -3.31 6.35 -7.63
N MET A 20 -3.11 6.77 -8.88
CA MET A 20 -1.79 6.79 -9.53
C MET A 20 -0.73 7.57 -8.74
N LYS A 21 -1.11 8.60 -7.97
CA LYS A 21 -0.19 9.31 -7.07
C LYS A 21 0.42 8.35 -6.04
N VAL A 22 -0.42 7.60 -5.32
CA VAL A 22 0.01 6.60 -4.33
C VAL A 22 0.95 5.58 -4.96
N TRP A 23 0.58 5.05 -6.13
CA TRP A 23 1.44 4.12 -6.87
C TRP A 23 2.84 4.68 -7.15
N ARG A 24 2.94 5.93 -7.60
CA ARG A 24 4.23 6.56 -7.91
C ARG A 24 5.10 6.77 -6.68
N GLU A 25 4.53 7.20 -5.56
CA GLU A 25 5.28 7.38 -4.32
C GLU A 25 5.82 6.05 -3.79
N PHE A 26 5.00 5.00 -3.83
CA PHE A 26 5.44 3.65 -3.46
C PHE A 26 6.58 3.16 -4.37
N LEU A 27 6.47 3.33 -5.70
CA LEU A 27 7.57 2.99 -6.61
C LEU A 27 8.83 3.80 -6.32
N ALA A 28 8.70 5.12 -6.17
CA ALA A 28 9.84 6.00 -5.90
C ALA A 28 10.57 5.57 -4.62
N PHE A 29 9.83 5.26 -3.56
CA PHE A 29 10.44 4.75 -2.34
C PHE A 29 11.07 3.37 -2.55
N PHE A 30 10.38 2.38 -3.11
CA PHE A 30 10.92 1.02 -3.19
C PHE A 30 12.06 0.86 -4.21
N ASP A 31 12.11 1.68 -5.27
CA ASP A 31 13.16 1.66 -6.29
C ASP A 31 14.39 2.51 -5.92
N ALA A 32 14.27 3.44 -4.97
CA ALA A 32 15.40 4.28 -4.54
C ALA A 32 16.51 3.45 -3.89
N ASP A 33 17.76 3.87 -4.09
CA ASP A 33 18.86 3.39 -3.26
C ASP A 33 18.68 3.89 -1.82
N LYS A 34 18.91 3.01 -0.84
CA LYS A 34 18.81 3.34 0.61
C LYS A 34 20.17 3.52 1.26
N GLU A 35 21.26 3.46 0.50
CA GLU A 35 22.59 3.73 1.02
C GLU A 35 22.64 5.14 1.65
N GLY A 36 23.11 5.21 2.90
CA GLY A 36 23.22 6.47 3.66
C GLY A 36 21.93 6.94 4.35
N LEU A 37 20.80 6.26 4.16
CA LEU A 37 19.57 6.59 4.90
C LEU A 37 19.67 6.12 6.36
N SER A 38 19.37 7.00 7.31
CA SER A 38 19.34 6.61 8.71
C SER A 38 18.17 5.66 9.00
N LEU A 39 18.25 4.88 10.09
CA LEU A 39 17.14 4.01 10.48
C LEU A 39 15.88 4.81 10.83
N GLU A 40 16.06 6.00 11.43
CA GLU A 40 14.96 6.90 11.77
C GLU A 40 14.25 7.39 10.51
N ASP A 41 14.99 7.96 9.55
CA ASP A 41 14.43 8.42 8.28
C ASP A 41 13.77 7.27 7.51
N PHE A 42 14.38 6.08 7.55
CA PHE A 42 13.81 4.89 6.93
C PHE A 42 12.44 4.53 7.52
N LEU A 43 12.28 4.56 8.84
CA LEU A 43 11.01 4.27 9.50
C LEU A 43 9.99 5.40 9.26
N ASP A 44 10.43 6.65 9.27
CA ASP A 44 9.59 7.82 9.01
C ASP A 44 8.98 7.80 7.60
N GLU A 45 9.76 7.40 6.59
CA GLU A 45 9.27 7.19 5.23
C GLU A 45 8.23 6.06 5.16
N HIS A 46 8.42 4.98 5.92
CA HIS A 46 7.43 3.90 5.99
C HIS A 46 6.12 4.38 6.60
N VAL A 47 6.17 5.17 7.67
CA VAL A 47 4.97 5.77 8.28
C VAL A 47 4.26 6.69 7.28
N SER A 48 5.01 7.51 6.55
CA SER A 48 4.47 8.39 5.50
C SER A 48 3.76 7.61 4.39
N LEU A 49 4.34 6.48 3.97
CA LEU A 49 3.72 5.57 3.00
C LEU A 49 2.48 4.86 3.53
N ILE A 50 2.41 4.53 4.84
CA ILE A 50 1.20 3.97 5.46
C ILE A 50 0.07 4.99 5.40
N VAL A 51 0.32 6.23 5.84
CA VAL A 51 -0.65 7.33 5.79
C VAL A 51 -1.17 7.54 4.37
N LEU A 52 -0.25 7.66 3.41
CA LEU A 52 -0.61 7.83 2.00
C LEU A 52 -1.35 6.61 1.41
N GLY A 53 -0.89 5.40 1.74
CA GLY A 53 -1.42 4.15 1.22
C GLY A 53 -2.83 3.84 1.74
N PHE A 54 -3.11 4.21 2.99
CA PHE A 54 -4.46 4.11 3.54
C PHE A 54 -5.40 5.17 2.99
N GLY A 55 -4.92 6.42 2.82
CA GLY A 55 -5.72 7.51 2.26
C GLY A 55 -6.98 7.81 3.08
N ARG A 56 -6.92 7.58 4.39
CA ARG A 56 -8.01 7.77 5.36
C ARG A 56 -7.64 8.93 6.28
N GLU A 57 -8.58 9.83 6.56
CA GLU A 57 -8.34 10.99 7.44
C GLU A 57 -7.91 10.59 8.85
N GLU A 58 -8.42 9.46 9.35
CA GLU A 58 -8.09 8.91 10.67
C GLU A 58 -6.74 8.20 10.75
N VAL A 59 -6.05 8.01 9.62
CA VAL A 59 -4.69 7.45 9.55
C VAL A 59 -3.71 8.59 9.33
N THR A 60 -3.28 9.22 10.42
CA THR A 60 -2.25 10.26 10.46
C THR A 60 -0.92 9.70 10.96
N LYS A 61 0.18 10.45 10.81
CA LYS A 61 1.50 10.06 11.34
C LYS A 61 1.43 9.77 12.83
N GLU A 62 0.80 10.67 13.59
CA GLU A 62 0.61 10.55 15.05
C GLU A 62 -0.19 9.30 15.41
N SER A 63 -1.25 8.99 14.65
CA SER A 63 -2.04 7.79 14.90
C SER A 63 -1.29 6.50 14.60
N VAL A 64 -0.39 6.51 13.61
CA VAL A 64 0.43 5.34 13.30
C VAL A 64 1.47 5.14 14.39
N GLU A 65 2.14 6.20 14.83
CA GLU A 65 3.15 6.15 15.90
C GLU A 65 2.58 5.71 17.25
N GLU A 66 1.35 6.14 17.59
CA GLU A 66 0.73 5.83 18.88
C GLU A 66 0.14 4.41 18.94
N TYR A 67 -0.44 3.92 17.83
CA TYR A 67 -1.27 2.71 17.85
C TYR A 67 -0.67 1.50 17.13
N VAL A 68 0.41 1.68 16.36
CA VAL A 68 1.01 0.60 15.56
C VAL A 68 2.32 0.15 16.18
N ASP A 69 2.47 -1.16 16.33
CA ASP A 69 3.73 -1.73 16.81
C ASP A 69 4.85 -1.40 15.82
N VAL A 70 6.00 -1.00 16.33
CA VAL A 70 7.21 -0.76 15.53
C VAL A 70 7.56 -1.98 14.67
N ALA A 71 7.27 -3.20 15.14
CA ALA A 71 7.48 -4.44 14.41
C ALA A 71 6.57 -4.58 13.17
N ASP A 72 5.45 -3.87 13.13
CA ASP A 72 4.44 -3.94 12.07
C ASP A 72 4.60 -2.86 10.99
N ILE A 73 5.39 -1.79 11.24
CA ILE A 73 5.58 -0.68 10.30
C ILE A 73 6.08 -1.16 8.94
N VAL A 74 7.21 -1.86 8.90
CA VAL A 74 7.80 -2.32 7.63
C VAL A 74 6.95 -3.40 6.94
N PRO A 75 6.45 -4.44 7.65
CA PRO A 75 5.53 -5.42 7.07
C PRO A 75 4.27 -4.79 6.46
N LEU A 76 3.64 -3.83 7.16
CA LEU A 76 2.41 -3.19 6.70
C LEU A 76 2.63 -2.41 5.40
N THR A 77 3.69 -1.60 5.32
CA THR A 77 4.03 -0.87 4.09
C THR A 77 4.30 -1.82 2.92
N ARG A 78 5.00 -2.95 3.16
CA ARG A 78 5.23 -3.96 2.12
C ARG A 78 3.94 -4.66 1.69
N ALA A 79 3.03 -4.93 2.62
CA ALA A 79 1.72 -5.50 2.32
C ALA A 79 0.88 -4.53 1.47
N LEU A 80 0.87 -3.23 1.82
CA LEU A 80 0.29 -2.17 1.00
C LEU A 80 0.86 -2.16 -0.40
N PHE A 81 2.19 -2.18 -0.55
CA PHE A 81 2.80 -2.14 -1.87
C PHE A 81 2.39 -3.32 -2.74
N ARG A 82 2.45 -4.55 -2.21
CA ARG A 82 2.01 -5.75 -2.93
C ARG A 82 0.54 -5.67 -3.33
N TRP A 83 -0.32 -5.22 -2.42
CA TRP A 83 -1.74 -5.03 -2.71
C TRP A 83 -1.95 -4.02 -3.85
N ILE A 84 -1.28 -2.87 -3.81
CA ILE A 84 -1.33 -1.87 -4.88
C ILE A 84 -0.83 -2.48 -6.21
N GLN A 85 0.28 -3.24 -6.20
CA GLN A 85 0.80 -3.94 -7.39
C GLN A 85 -0.23 -4.89 -8.00
N ALA A 86 -0.95 -5.66 -7.18
CA ALA A 86 -2.01 -6.55 -7.68
C ALA A 86 -3.18 -5.77 -8.30
N LEU A 87 -3.52 -4.60 -7.75
CA LEU A 87 -4.58 -3.76 -8.31
C LEU A 87 -4.22 -3.23 -9.71
N THR A 88 -2.95 -2.91 -9.97
CA THR A 88 -2.47 -2.41 -11.27
C THR A 88 -2.82 -3.34 -12.44
N PHE A 89 -2.82 -4.66 -12.20
CA PHE A 89 -3.13 -5.67 -13.22
C PHE A 89 -4.52 -6.31 -13.05
N SER A 90 -5.24 -5.99 -11.98
CA SER A 90 -6.52 -6.62 -11.63
C SER A 90 -7.60 -6.53 -12.72
N LYS A 91 -7.60 -5.45 -13.50
CA LYS A 91 -8.57 -5.24 -14.59
C LYS A 91 -8.17 -5.90 -15.92
N LEU A 92 -6.91 -6.32 -16.08
CA LEU A 92 -6.45 -7.04 -17.27
C LEU A 92 -6.87 -8.52 -17.24
N VAL A 93 -7.01 -9.10 -16.04
CA VAL A 93 -7.43 -10.50 -15.85
C VAL A 93 -8.92 -10.71 -16.19
N ASN A 94 -9.71 -9.64 -16.21
CA ASN A 94 -11.15 -9.67 -16.53
C ASN A 94 -11.47 -9.29 -17.99
N LEU A 95 -10.49 -9.31 -18.89
CA LEU A 95 -10.80 -9.29 -20.32
C LEU A 95 -11.53 -10.59 -20.64
N PRO A 96 -12.81 -10.56 -21.05
CA PRO A 96 -13.41 -11.76 -21.61
C PRO A 96 -12.55 -12.13 -22.80
N ASN A 97 -12.04 -13.35 -22.85
CA ASN A 97 -11.59 -13.94 -24.09
C ASN A 97 -12.80 -13.83 -25.02
N GLY A 98 -12.79 -12.82 -25.89
CA GLY A 98 -13.88 -12.59 -26.84
C GLY A 98 -14.13 -13.91 -27.55
N ASP A 99 -15.39 -14.31 -27.57
CA ASP A 99 -15.87 -15.52 -28.22
C ASP A 99 -15.09 -15.72 -29.51
N THR A 100 -14.21 -16.73 -29.52
CA THR A 100 -13.71 -17.25 -30.78
C THR A 100 -14.90 -17.97 -31.39
N GLU A 101 -15.74 -17.21 -32.10
CA GLU A 101 -16.67 -17.75 -33.07
C GLU A 101 -15.84 -18.60 -34.03
N LYS A 102 -15.86 -19.90 -33.77
CA LYS A 102 -15.52 -20.90 -34.79
C LYS A 102 -16.63 -20.82 -35.81
N GLU A 103 -16.42 -20.03 -36.86
CA GLU A 103 -17.19 -20.19 -38.09
C GLU A 103 -16.98 -21.63 -38.58
N ALA A 104 -18.09 -22.34 -38.71
CA ALA A 104 -18.21 -23.71 -39.20
C ALA A 104 -18.46 -23.72 -40.72
#